data_AF-A0A0D0I8E2-F1
#
_entry.id   AF-A0A0D0I8E2-F1
#
_cell.length_a   1.000
_cell.length_b   1.000
_cell.length_c   1.000
_cell.angle_alpha   90.00
_cell.angle_beta   90.00
_cell.angle_gamma   90.00
#
_symmetry.space_group_name_H-M   'P 1'
#
loop_
_entity.id
_entity.type
_entity.pdbx_description
1 polymer ?
#
loop_
_entity_poly.entity_id
_entity_poly.type
_entity_poly.pdbx_seq_one_letter_code
_entity_poly.pdbx_strand_id
1 'polypeptide(L)'
;MANIIYTNYFEQIDLFQRLKKEGRIVNTPFRNSVSENSFCFEVGMKPSNTEEYKECLLQAIKEVFGITNESFDEKFNQAINGAGQEWNELNVFHSSSLLALLCFYNVSEENPLSVEIEGKTCKFTTSEFEVSNIIGKNIRGRNYSSHIDVKLTGTYEGKSISLYLESKFSEYVNQRGKTSFSYTDDYNNIYSKLQGKIDDLDIIIGCDEITLVQTNNKRPARYWQGIKQMVSHYLGMKNCKDERELIYLGEILYDFRPAIYKPNDFFGDYEDIHKQLVDALEEIESQPQTFKVGKNILTYQGVFRNYNLDERVRELYDL
;
A
#
# COMPACT_ATOMS: atom_id res chain seq x y z
N MET A 1 -13.75 -3.42 -15.53
CA MET A 1 -12.76 -4.34 -16.13
C MET A 1 -11.64 -4.72 -15.16
N ALA A 2 -11.31 -3.87 -14.19
CA ALA A 2 -10.32 -4.16 -13.16
C ALA A 2 -10.91 -4.78 -11.87
N ASN A 3 -12.17 -4.46 -11.53
CA ASN A 3 -12.90 -5.24 -10.51
C ASN A 3 -13.04 -6.73 -10.83
N ILE A 4 -12.99 -7.11 -12.11
CA ILE A 4 -13.08 -8.51 -12.55
C ILE A 4 -11.78 -9.27 -12.24
N ILE A 5 -10.63 -8.59 -12.16
CA ILE A 5 -9.33 -9.25 -11.98
C ILE A 5 -9.25 -9.97 -10.64
N TYR A 6 -9.40 -9.23 -9.55
CA TYR A 6 -9.23 -9.80 -8.22
C TYR A 6 -10.45 -10.65 -7.82
N THR A 7 -11.64 -10.33 -8.34
CA THR A 7 -12.80 -11.21 -8.21
C THR A 7 -12.55 -12.56 -8.86
N ASN A 8 -12.09 -12.60 -10.12
CA ASN A 8 -11.74 -13.86 -10.78
C ASN A 8 -10.60 -14.59 -10.07
N TYR A 9 -9.65 -13.86 -9.49
CA TYR A 9 -8.56 -14.44 -8.70
C TYR A 9 -9.11 -15.19 -7.49
N PHE A 10 -9.85 -14.51 -6.61
CA PHE A 10 -10.39 -15.14 -5.40
C PHE A 10 -11.42 -16.23 -5.70
N GLU A 11 -12.19 -16.07 -6.77
CA GLU A 11 -13.22 -17.06 -7.12
C GLU A 11 -12.65 -18.43 -7.52
N GLN A 12 -11.36 -18.51 -7.84
CA GLN A 12 -10.67 -19.78 -8.12
C GLN A 12 -10.16 -20.48 -6.87
N ILE A 13 -10.24 -19.84 -5.70
CA ILE A 13 -9.68 -20.35 -4.44
C ILE A 13 -10.76 -21.07 -3.64
N ASP A 14 -10.55 -22.37 -3.36
CA ASP A 14 -11.52 -23.22 -2.66
C ASP A 14 -11.88 -22.69 -1.27
N LEU A 15 -10.89 -22.24 -0.49
CA LEU A 15 -11.13 -21.63 0.83
C LEU A 15 -12.00 -20.37 0.72
N PHE A 16 -11.76 -19.51 -0.28
CA PHE A 16 -12.59 -18.32 -0.49
C PHE A 16 -14.05 -18.71 -0.78
N GLN A 17 -14.28 -19.69 -1.66
CA GLN A 17 -15.62 -20.18 -1.98
C GLN A 17 -16.32 -20.79 -0.76
N ARG A 18 -15.59 -21.53 0.06
CA ARG A 18 -16.11 -22.09 1.32
C ARG A 18 -16.52 -20.97 2.28
N LEU A 19 -15.65 -20.00 2.53
CA LEU A 19 -15.92 -18.86 3.42
C LEU A 19 -17.12 -18.02 2.94
N LYS A 20 -17.26 -17.84 1.62
CA LYS A 20 -18.42 -17.17 1.01
C LYS A 20 -19.70 -17.96 1.23
N LYS A 21 -19.68 -19.29 1.05
CA LYS A 21 -20.82 -20.17 1.30
C LYS A 21 -21.24 -20.22 2.78
N GLU A 22 -20.26 -20.12 3.69
CA GLU A 22 -20.47 -20.06 5.13
C GLU A 22 -20.96 -18.68 5.61
N GLY A 23 -21.03 -17.68 4.71
CA GLY A 23 -21.45 -16.32 5.04
C GLY A 23 -20.42 -15.59 5.90
N ARG A 24 -19.14 -15.95 5.83
CA ARG A 24 -18.05 -15.24 6.52
C ARG A 24 -17.49 -14.08 5.70
N ILE A 25 -17.56 -14.23 4.38
CA ILE A 25 -17.24 -13.20 3.40
C ILE A 25 -18.50 -12.95 2.56
N VAL A 26 -18.86 -11.69 2.41
CA VAL A 26 -20.06 -11.28 1.66
C VAL A 26 -19.68 -10.23 0.62
N ASN A 27 -20.54 -10.05 -0.37
CA ASN A 27 -20.40 -8.98 -1.33
C ASN A 27 -20.63 -7.61 -0.63
N THR A 28 -19.76 -6.63 -0.91
CA THR A 28 -19.77 -5.33 -0.24
C THR A 28 -21.08 -4.57 -0.52
N PRO A 29 -21.87 -4.22 0.51
CA PRO A 29 -23.02 -3.34 0.34
C PRO A 29 -22.58 -1.93 -0.07
N PHE A 30 -23.17 -1.39 -1.13
CA PHE A 30 -22.93 -0.02 -1.58
C PHE A 30 -24.26 0.70 -1.82
N ARG A 31 -24.59 1.65 -0.93
CA ARG A 31 -25.87 2.38 -0.91
C ARG A 31 -27.06 1.40 -0.89
N ASN A 32 -27.86 1.36 -1.95
CA ASN A 32 -29.04 0.51 -2.10
C ASN A 32 -28.76 -0.72 -3.00
N SER A 33 -27.49 -1.04 -3.24
CA SER A 33 -27.06 -2.13 -4.12
C SER A 33 -25.96 -2.93 -3.46
N VAL A 34 -25.70 -4.14 -3.97
CA VAL A 34 -24.60 -4.99 -3.54
C VAL A 34 -23.58 -5.02 -4.68
N SER A 35 -22.31 -4.75 -4.37
CA SER A 35 -21.25 -4.79 -5.37
C SER A 35 -20.97 -6.24 -5.78
N GLU A 36 -21.11 -6.55 -7.06
CA GLU A 36 -20.80 -7.90 -7.57
C GLU A 36 -19.30 -8.23 -7.49
N ASN A 37 -18.45 -7.21 -7.41
CA ASN A 37 -17.01 -7.35 -7.59
C ASN A 37 -16.20 -6.73 -6.43
N SER A 38 -16.76 -6.76 -5.23
CA SER A 38 -16.10 -6.28 -4.01
C SER A 38 -16.61 -7.13 -2.86
N PHE A 39 -15.71 -7.54 -1.97
CA PHE A 39 -16.02 -8.42 -0.85
C PHE A 39 -15.59 -7.78 0.46
N CYS A 40 -16.38 -8.01 1.51
CA CYS A 40 -16.10 -7.60 2.87
C CYS A 40 -16.40 -8.73 3.86
N PHE A 41 -16.00 -8.54 5.12
CA PHE A 41 -16.29 -9.49 6.19
C PHE A 41 -17.75 -9.38 6.63
N GLU A 42 -18.36 -10.51 6.99
CA GLU A 42 -19.63 -10.51 7.70
C GLU A 42 -19.39 -10.29 9.18
N VAL A 43 -19.70 -9.09 9.66
CA VAL A 43 -19.45 -8.65 11.04
C VAL A 43 -20.69 -8.84 11.93
N GLY A 44 -21.86 -9.19 11.37
CA GLY A 44 -23.12 -9.35 12.10
C GLY A 44 -23.75 -8.03 12.56
N MET A 45 -23.19 -6.89 12.16
CA MET A 45 -23.70 -5.55 12.44
C MET A 45 -23.38 -4.57 11.33
N LYS A 46 -24.11 -3.45 11.29
CA LYS A 46 -23.96 -2.44 10.26
C LYS A 46 -22.60 -1.72 10.41
N PRO A 47 -21.84 -1.52 9.30
CA PRO A 47 -20.62 -0.72 9.32
C PRO A 47 -20.78 0.62 10.02
N SER A 48 -19.95 0.87 11.03
CA SER A 48 -19.93 2.11 11.79
C SER A 48 -18.57 2.34 12.44
N ASN A 49 -18.24 3.58 12.79
CA ASN A 49 -16.97 3.94 13.42
C ASN A 49 -16.98 3.74 14.94
N THR A 50 -17.79 2.81 15.47
CA THR A 50 -17.83 2.52 16.90
C THR A 50 -16.72 1.53 17.26
N GLU A 51 -16.23 1.58 18.50
CA GLU A 51 -15.27 0.60 19.01
C GLU A 51 -15.84 -0.82 18.97
N GLU A 52 -17.13 -0.98 19.30
CA GLU A 52 -17.84 -2.25 19.18
C GLU A 52 -17.77 -2.85 17.76
N TYR A 53 -17.96 -2.03 16.72
CA TYR A 53 -17.85 -2.51 15.34
C TYR A 53 -16.41 -2.93 15.00
N LYS A 54 -15.42 -2.13 15.42
CA LYS A 54 -14.00 -2.43 15.18
C LYS A 54 -13.56 -3.72 15.88
N GLU A 55 -14.03 -3.96 17.10
CA GLU A 55 -13.80 -5.21 17.84
C GLU A 55 -14.42 -6.41 17.11
N CYS A 56 -15.67 -6.29 16.66
CA CYS A 56 -16.31 -7.37 15.89
C CYS A 56 -15.61 -7.61 14.55
N LEU A 57 -15.15 -6.56 13.86
CA LEU A 57 -14.39 -6.67 12.63
C LEU A 57 -13.05 -7.39 12.85
N LEU A 58 -12.31 -7.04 13.91
CA LEU A 58 -11.09 -7.72 14.32
C LEU A 58 -11.32 -9.22 14.49
N GLN A 59 -12.38 -9.61 15.22
CA GLN A 59 -12.71 -11.03 15.40
C GLN A 59 -13.08 -11.71 14.09
N ALA A 60 -13.88 -11.07 13.23
CA ALA A 60 -14.25 -11.61 11.93
C ALA A 60 -13.02 -11.87 11.04
N ILE A 61 -12.04 -10.94 11.03
CA ILE A 61 -10.79 -11.11 10.30
C ILE A 61 -9.99 -12.29 10.87
N LYS A 62 -9.81 -12.36 12.20
CA LYS A 62 -9.09 -13.46 12.85
C LYS A 62 -9.72 -14.81 12.55
N GLU A 63 -11.06 -14.92 12.59
CA GLU A 63 -11.79 -16.14 12.26
C GLU A 63 -11.60 -16.57 10.81
N VAL A 64 -11.66 -15.61 9.86
CA VAL A 64 -11.48 -15.89 8.43
C VAL A 64 -10.07 -16.40 8.15
N PHE A 65 -9.04 -15.74 8.69
CA PHE A 65 -7.64 -16.10 8.44
C PHE A 65 -7.05 -17.11 9.44
N GLY A 66 -7.81 -17.53 10.45
CA GLY A 66 -7.36 -18.50 11.45
C GLY A 66 -6.26 -17.95 12.37
N ILE A 67 -6.24 -16.64 12.59
CA ILE A 67 -5.18 -15.95 13.34
C ILE A 67 -5.44 -16.10 14.84
N THR A 68 -4.52 -16.80 15.53
CA THR A 68 -4.57 -16.98 16.99
C THR A 68 -3.55 -16.14 17.75
N ASN A 69 -2.64 -15.48 17.03
CA ASN A 69 -1.56 -14.70 17.63
C ASN A 69 -2.09 -13.38 18.22
N GLU A 70 -1.82 -13.14 19.49
CA GLU A 70 -2.31 -11.97 20.24
C GLU A 70 -1.72 -10.64 19.75
N SER A 71 -0.53 -10.66 19.13
CA SER A 71 0.07 -9.44 18.54
C SER A 71 -0.77 -8.85 17.40
N PHE A 72 -1.63 -9.65 16.77
CA PHE A 72 -2.50 -9.18 15.69
C PHE A 72 -3.43 -8.05 16.16
N ASP A 73 -3.96 -8.14 17.38
CA ASP A 73 -4.90 -7.16 17.94
C ASP A 73 -4.22 -5.80 18.10
N GLU A 74 -2.97 -5.78 18.57
CA GLU A 74 -2.19 -4.54 18.67
C GLU A 74 -1.91 -3.94 17.29
N LYS A 75 -1.51 -4.76 16.31
CA LYS A 75 -1.21 -4.29 14.95
C LYS A 75 -2.45 -3.83 14.20
N PHE A 76 -3.58 -4.49 14.42
CA PHE A 76 -4.88 -4.03 13.92
C PHE A 76 -5.22 -2.66 14.48
N ASN A 77 -5.05 -2.45 15.79
CA ASN A 77 -5.28 -1.15 16.41
C ASN A 77 -4.33 -0.08 15.87
N GLN A 78 -3.06 -0.40 15.62
CA GLN A 78 -2.14 0.52 14.93
C GLN A 78 -2.68 0.89 13.53
N ALA A 79 -3.10 -0.10 12.74
CA ALA A 79 -3.58 0.08 11.38
C ALA A 79 -4.92 0.86 11.26
N ILE A 80 -5.71 0.99 12.32
CA ILE A 80 -6.98 1.75 12.30
C ILE A 80 -6.93 3.12 12.99
N ASN A 81 -5.81 3.45 13.62
CA ASN A 81 -5.65 4.66 14.45
C ASN A 81 -5.18 5.91 13.65
N GLY A 82 -5.23 5.86 12.31
CA GLY A 82 -4.85 6.95 11.41
C GLY A 82 -5.85 8.12 11.39
N ALA A 83 -6.32 8.49 10.21
CA ALA A 83 -7.28 9.57 9.97
C ALA A 83 -8.74 9.22 10.36
N GLY A 84 -9.00 8.01 10.86
CA GLY A 84 -10.22 7.60 11.54
C GLY A 84 -11.25 6.87 10.66
N GLN A 85 -10.86 6.39 9.48
CA GLN A 85 -11.71 5.62 8.56
C GLN A 85 -11.04 4.38 7.99
N GLU A 86 -9.81 4.07 8.40
CA GLU A 86 -8.95 2.99 7.90
C GLU A 86 -9.58 1.61 8.15
N TRP A 87 -10.42 1.47 9.19
CA TRP A 87 -11.20 0.25 9.40
C TRP A 87 -12.09 -0.11 8.20
N ASN A 88 -12.56 0.88 7.41
CA ASN A 88 -13.32 0.59 6.20
C ASN A 88 -12.45 -0.13 5.18
N GLU A 89 -11.17 0.22 5.10
CA GLU A 89 -10.21 -0.40 4.20
C GLU A 89 -9.88 -1.80 4.68
N LEU A 90 -9.68 -2.00 5.99
CA LEU A 90 -9.48 -3.35 6.56
C LEU A 90 -10.71 -4.25 6.41
N ASN A 91 -11.92 -3.67 6.34
CA ASN A 91 -13.13 -4.43 6.08
C ASN A 91 -13.23 -4.91 4.62
N VAL A 92 -12.41 -4.40 3.70
CA VAL A 92 -12.43 -4.78 2.29
C VAL A 92 -11.38 -5.86 2.03
N PHE A 93 -11.83 -7.01 1.52
CA PHE A 93 -11.00 -8.21 1.36
C PHE A 93 -9.84 -8.06 0.35
N HIS A 94 -9.98 -7.14 -0.61
CA HIS A 94 -9.00 -6.81 -1.64
C HIS A 94 -8.34 -5.45 -1.39
N SER A 95 -8.18 -5.09 -0.12
CA SER A 95 -7.51 -3.87 0.31
C SER A 95 -6.00 -4.08 0.46
N SER A 96 -5.22 -3.10 0.00
CA SER A 96 -3.78 -3.01 0.26
C SER A 96 -3.45 -2.99 1.75
N SER A 97 -4.24 -2.28 2.55
CA SER A 97 -4.05 -2.10 4.00
C SER A 97 -4.31 -3.42 4.75
N LEU A 98 -5.33 -4.19 4.34
CA LEU A 98 -5.59 -5.52 4.90
C LEU A 98 -4.44 -6.49 4.57
N LEU A 99 -4.02 -6.54 3.31
CA LEU A 99 -2.94 -7.45 2.91
C LEU A 99 -1.62 -7.12 3.63
N ALA A 100 -1.30 -5.83 3.76
CA ALA A 100 -0.16 -5.37 4.54
C ALA A 100 -0.24 -5.85 6.00
N LEU A 101 -1.37 -5.65 6.66
CA LEU A 101 -1.57 -6.11 8.04
C LEU A 101 -1.36 -7.63 8.15
N LEU A 102 -2.03 -8.42 7.31
CA LEU A 102 -1.94 -9.89 7.34
C LEU A 102 -0.52 -10.42 7.11
N CYS A 103 0.28 -9.73 6.30
CA CYS A 103 1.63 -10.20 5.99
C CYS A 103 2.69 -9.73 7.01
N PHE A 104 2.56 -8.51 7.53
CA PHE A 104 3.61 -7.89 8.35
C PHE A 104 3.33 -7.89 9.86
N TYR A 105 2.13 -8.26 10.33
CA TYR A 105 1.80 -8.14 11.76
C TYR A 105 2.72 -8.98 12.66
N ASN A 106 3.14 -10.16 12.20
CA ASN A 106 3.91 -11.12 12.99
C ASN A 106 5.43 -10.98 12.79
N VAL A 107 5.92 -9.86 12.23
CA VAL A 107 7.37 -9.62 12.10
C VAL A 107 7.94 -9.33 13.48
N SER A 108 8.72 -10.27 14.01
CA SER A 108 9.30 -10.22 15.36
C SER A 108 10.74 -10.74 15.39
N GLU A 109 11.38 -10.76 16.56
CA GLU A 109 12.69 -11.41 16.72
C GLU A 109 12.61 -12.93 16.52
N GLU A 110 11.50 -13.55 16.95
CA GLU A 110 11.19 -14.98 16.81
C GLU A 110 10.74 -15.35 15.39
N ASN A 111 10.13 -14.40 14.68
CA ASN A 111 9.69 -14.57 13.30
C ASN A 111 10.21 -13.42 12.41
N PRO A 112 11.53 -13.39 12.13
CA PRO A 112 12.14 -12.29 11.40
C PRO A 112 11.87 -12.38 9.89
N LEU A 113 11.67 -11.23 9.27
CA LEU A 113 11.48 -11.12 7.82
C LEU A 113 12.78 -10.73 7.14
N SER A 114 13.20 -11.48 6.12
CA SER A 114 14.35 -11.13 5.28
C SER A 114 13.88 -10.54 3.96
N VAL A 115 14.36 -9.34 3.63
CA VAL A 115 13.97 -8.62 2.40
C VAL A 115 15.23 -8.23 1.63
N GLU A 116 15.26 -8.52 0.33
CA GLU A 116 16.31 -8.03 -0.55
C GLU A 116 15.95 -6.63 -1.06
N ILE A 117 16.78 -5.64 -0.73
CA ILE A 117 16.60 -4.24 -1.09
C ILE A 117 17.85 -3.80 -1.84
N GLU A 118 17.72 -3.54 -3.14
CA GLU A 118 18.83 -3.02 -3.97
C GLU A 118 20.10 -3.90 -3.85
N GLY A 119 19.92 -5.24 -3.87
CA GLY A 119 20.99 -6.23 -3.74
C GLY A 119 21.49 -6.47 -2.30
N LYS A 120 20.84 -5.89 -1.27
CA LYS A 120 21.18 -6.08 0.13
C LYS A 120 20.10 -6.89 0.84
N THR A 121 20.44 -8.04 1.42
CA THR A 121 19.51 -8.82 2.23
C THR A 121 19.45 -8.27 3.65
N CYS A 122 18.38 -7.55 3.97
CA CYS A 122 18.16 -6.94 5.28
C CYS A 122 17.23 -7.82 6.13
N LYS A 123 17.51 -7.93 7.42
CA LYS A 123 16.72 -8.71 8.38
C LYS A 123 15.92 -7.78 9.28
N PHE A 124 14.60 -7.85 9.20
CA PHE A 124 13.66 -7.06 9.98
C PHE A 124 13.06 -7.89 11.11
N THR A 125 12.92 -7.27 12.28
CA THR A 125 12.43 -7.91 13.51
C THR A 125 11.32 -7.12 14.18
N THR A 126 10.89 -5.99 13.61
CA THR A 126 9.69 -5.28 14.04
C THR A 126 8.95 -4.71 12.84
N SER A 127 7.63 -4.55 13.01
CA SER A 127 6.75 -3.80 12.11
C SER A 127 5.94 -2.75 12.86
N GLU A 128 5.62 -1.65 12.20
CA GLU A 128 4.70 -0.58 12.64
C GLU A 128 3.77 -0.26 11.47
N PHE A 129 2.51 0.10 11.74
CA PHE A 129 1.50 0.41 10.71
C PHE A 129 1.05 1.86 10.78
N GLU A 130 0.56 2.39 9.65
CA GLU A 130 0.01 3.76 9.55
C GLU A 130 0.99 4.85 10.06
N VAL A 131 2.26 4.74 9.65
CA VAL A 131 3.31 5.62 10.17
C VAL A 131 3.19 7.02 9.55
N SER A 132 2.79 7.98 10.38
CA SER A 132 2.61 9.38 9.96
C SER A 132 3.95 10.07 9.69
N ASN A 133 4.08 10.65 8.51
CA ASN A 133 5.21 11.45 8.08
C ASN A 133 4.75 12.87 7.70
N ILE A 134 5.22 13.86 8.48
CA ILE A 134 4.84 15.27 8.30
C ILE A 134 5.49 15.81 7.02
N ILE A 135 4.67 16.31 6.10
CA ILE A 135 5.15 16.93 4.86
C ILE A 135 5.43 18.41 5.10
N GLY A 136 4.51 19.07 5.79
CA GLY A 136 4.62 20.50 6.08
C GLY A 136 3.52 20.98 7.01
N LYS A 137 3.36 22.31 7.08
CA LYS A 137 2.31 22.97 7.86
C LYS A 137 1.46 23.81 6.94
N ASN A 138 0.14 23.73 7.11
CA ASN A 138 -0.77 24.62 6.40
C ASN A 138 -0.72 26.05 6.97
N ILE A 139 -1.43 26.98 6.32
CA ILE A 139 -1.52 28.40 6.73
C ILE A 139 -2.03 28.62 8.17
N ARG A 140 -2.66 27.61 8.78
CA ARG A 140 -3.13 27.63 10.17
C ARG A 140 -2.14 26.97 11.15
N GLY A 141 -0.94 26.63 10.68
CA GLY A 141 0.11 25.98 11.47
C GLY A 141 -0.15 24.49 11.78
N ARG A 142 -1.21 23.89 11.23
CA ARG A 142 -1.50 22.46 11.43
C ARG A 142 -0.68 21.63 10.46
N ASN A 143 -0.06 20.56 10.98
CA ASN A 143 0.67 19.62 10.15
C ASN A 143 -0.28 18.98 9.13
N TYR A 144 0.23 18.78 7.92
CA TYR A 144 -0.36 17.84 6.99
C TYR A 144 0.68 16.74 6.74
N SER A 145 0.25 15.50 6.87
CA SER A 145 1.12 14.33 6.84
C SER A 145 0.68 13.39 5.72
N SER A 146 1.63 12.60 5.22
CA SER A 146 1.33 11.31 4.60
C SER A 146 1.32 10.23 5.69
N HIS A 147 0.64 9.12 5.45
CA HIS A 147 0.71 7.93 6.29
C HIS A 147 1.27 6.81 5.43
N ILE A 148 2.36 6.19 5.87
CA ILE A 148 2.97 5.05 5.19
C ILE A 148 2.42 3.78 5.81
N ASP A 149 1.93 2.87 4.98
CA ASP A 149 1.22 1.67 5.42
C ASP A 149 2.04 0.82 6.40
N VAL A 150 3.33 0.60 6.11
CA VAL A 150 4.21 -0.26 6.93
C VAL A 150 5.58 0.37 7.11
N LYS A 151 6.12 0.31 8.33
CA LYS A 151 7.54 0.51 8.62
C LYS A 151 8.11 -0.73 9.26
N LEU A 152 9.19 -1.24 8.69
CA LEU A 152 9.97 -2.34 9.25
C LEU A 152 11.28 -1.81 9.83
N THR A 153 11.70 -2.38 10.95
CA THR A 153 13.00 -2.03 11.55
C THR A 153 13.80 -3.28 11.88
N GLY A 154 15.12 -3.17 11.74
CA GLY A 154 16.00 -4.31 11.91
C GLY A 154 17.46 -3.97 11.63
N THR A 155 18.18 -4.93 11.03
CA THR A 155 19.62 -4.82 10.80
C THR A 155 20.07 -5.27 9.41
N TYR A 156 21.17 -4.68 8.93
CA TYR A 156 21.94 -5.13 7.77
C TYR A 156 23.42 -5.01 8.09
N GLU A 157 24.15 -6.13 8.08
CA GLU A 157 25.60 -6.18 8.41
C GLU A 157 25.96 -5.45 9.72
N GLY A 158 25.11 -5.59 10.75
CA GLY A 158 25.29 -4.95 12.06
C GLY A 158 24.86 -3.48 12.12
N LYS A 159 24.44 -2.88 11.01
CA LYS A 159 23.90 -1.51 10.96
C LYS A 159 22.39 -1.50 11.16
N SER A 160 21.91 -0.49 11.85
CA SER A 160 20.47 -0.27 12.03
C SER A 160 19.80 0.16 10.71
N ILE A 161 18.64 -0.42 10.40
CA ILE A 161 17.88 -0.12 9.18
C ILE A 161 16.40 0.07 9.44
N SER A 162 15.80 1.05 8.75
CA SER A 162 14.36 1.20 8.56
C SER A 162 13.98 1.05 7.08
N LEU A 163 12.89 0.34 6.83
CA LEU A 163 12.24 0.26 5.53
C LEU A 163 10.78 0.71 5.66
N TYR A 164 10.45 1.79 4.97
CA TYR A 164 9.11 2.35 4.85
C TYR A 164 8.48 1.84 3.56
N LEU A 165 7.31 1.22 3.64
CA LEU A 165 6.62 0.60 2.52
C LEU A 165 5.21 1.13 2.38
N GLU A 166 4.92 1.62 1.18
CA GLU A 166 3.56 1.80 0.70
C GLU A 166 3.08 0.49 0.05
N SER A 167 1.95 -0.04 0.51
CA SER A 167 1.33 -1.26 0.02
C SER A 167 0.38 -0.98 -1.14
N LYS A 168 0.38 -1.87 -2.13
CA LYS A 168 -0.61 -1.86 -3.21
C LYS A 168 -1.05 -3.29 -3.50
N PHE A 169 -2.36 -3.49 -3.56
CA PHE A 169 -2.95 -4.76 -3.96
C PHE A 169 -3.48 -4.65 -5.39
N SER A 170 -4.64 -4.03 -5.58
CA SER A 170 -5.37 -4.04 -6.86
C SER A 170 -5.58 -2.65 -7.48
N GLU A 171 -5.05 -1.61 -6.86
CA GLU A 171 -5.29 -0.23 -7.25
C GLU A 171 -4.62 0.05 -8.59
N TYR A 172 -3.42 -0.50 -8.82
CA TYR A 172 -2.64 -0.30 -10.05
C TYR A 172 -3.23 -1.01 -11.28
N VAL A 173 -4.15 -1.96 -11.08
CA VAL A 173 -4.95 -2.54 -12.16
C VAL A 173 -6.21 -1.71 -12.46
N ASN A 174 -6.69 -0.91 -11.49
CA ASN A 174 -7.87 -0.05 -11.57
C ASN A 174 -7.51 1.34 -12.12
N GLN A 175 -7.12 1.37 -13.38
CA GLN A 175 -6.49 2.54 -13.97
C GLN A 175 -7.50 3.58 -14.52
N ARG A 176 -7.26 4.87 -14.29
CA ARG A 176 -8.13 5.99 -14.73
C ARG A 176 -7.45 6.96 -15.69
N GLY A 177 -6.13 6.86 -15.87
CA GLY A 177 -5.33 7.77 -16.72
C GLY A 177 -5.28 9.22 -16.22
N LYS A 178 -5.89 9.52 -15.06
CA LYS A 178 -5.94 10.84 -14.45
C LYS A 178 -6.12 10.75 -12.94
N THR A 179 -5.44 11.61 -12.18
CA THR A 179 -5.76 11.92 -10.79
C THR A 179 -5.55 13.40 -10.52
N SER A 180 -6.28 13.94 -9.54
CA SER A 180 -6.17 15.34 -9.13
C SER A 180 -6.20 15.46 -7.61
N PHE A 181 -5.50 16.47 -7.07
CA PHE A 181 -5.39 16.64 -5.62
C PHE A 181 -5.08 18.08 -5.23
N SER A 182 -5.47 18.39 -3.99
CA SER A 182 -5.38 19.72 -3.42
C SER A 182 -3.94 20.22 -3.29
N TYR A 183 -3.83 21.52 -3.50
CA TYR A 183 -2.62 22.33 -3.56
C TYR A 183 -1.95 22.53 -2.19
N THR A 184 -0.62 22.36 -2.14
CA THR A 184 0.27 22.98 -1.14
C THR A 184 1.57 23.45 -1.82
N ASP A 185 2.25 24.43 -1.23
CA ASP A 185 3.50 24.98 -1.79
C ASP A 185 4.61 23.92 -1.90
N ASP A 186 4.68 22.98 -0.95
CA ASP A 186 5.65 21.88 -0.97
C ASP A 186 5.40 20.94 -2.16
N TYR A 187 4.13 20.61 -2.44
CA TYR A 187 3.77 19.83 -3.62
C TYR A 187 4.10 20.58 -4.92
N ASN A 188 3.80 21.88 -5.02
CA ASN A 188 4.10 22.64 -6.24
C ASN A 188 5.58 22.65 -6.58
N ASN A 189 6.43 22.84 -5.56
CA ASN A 189 7.87 22.89 -5.77
C ASN A 189 8.39 21.58 -6.37
N ILE A 190 7.94 20.43 -5.87
CA ILE A 190 8.38 19.14 -6.40
C ILE A 190 7.75 18.82 -7.77
N TYR A 191 6.44 19.03 -7.93
CA TYR A 191 5.75 18.71 -9.19
C TYR A 191 6.19 19.63 -10.34
N SER A 192 6.52 20.89 -10.08
CA SER A 192 7.09 21.79 -11.09
C SER A 192 8.44 21.29 -11.61
N LYS A 193 9.25 20.67 -10.74
CA LYS A 193 10.55 20.10 -11.13
C LYS A 193 10.41 18.77 -11.85
N LEU A 194 9.35 18.02 -11.57
CA LEU A 194 9.03 16.74 -12.23
C LEU A 194 8.42 16.91 -13.64
N GLN A 195 7.98 18.11 -14.01
CA GLN A 195 7.39 18.38 -15.33
C GLN A 195 8.34 17.95 -16.46
N GLY A 196 7.82 17.10 -17.36
CA GLY A 196 8.56 16.59 -18.52
C GLY A 196 9.63 15.54 -18.21
N LYS A 197 9.71 15.02 -16.98
CA LYS A 197 10.69 14.00 -16.58
C LYS A 197 10.19 12.57 -16.61
N ILE A 198 8.88 12.38 -16.62
CA ILE A 198 8.24 11.06 -16.60
C ILE A 198 7.48 10.89 -17.91
N ASP A 199 7.77 9.80 -18.63
CA ASP A 199 7.13 9.51 -19.88
C ASP A 199 5.62 9.32 -19.70
N ASP A 200 4.87 9.80 -20.69
CA ASP A 200 3.41 9.66 -20.75
C ASP A 200 2.67 10.42 -19.64
N LEU A 201 3.35 11.30 -18.90
CA LEU A 201 2.75 12.09 -17.82
C LEU A 201 2.82 13.59 -18.15
N ASP A 202 1.67 14.23 -18.16
CA ASP A 202 1.54 15.68 -18.06
C ASP A 202 1.12 16.08 -16.64
N ILE A 203 1.74 17.14 -16.13
CA ILE A 203 1.52 17.66 -14.78
C ILE A 203 0.98 19.07 -14.92
N ILE A 204 -0.33 19.21 -14.73
CA ILE A 204 -1.04 20.47 -14.83
C ILE A 204 -1.14 21.06 -13.42
N ILE A 205 -0.42 22.16 -13.20
CA ILE A 205 -0.43 22.90 -11.93
C ILE A 205 -1.41 24.07 -12.08
N GLY A 206 -2.57 23.96 -11.42
CA GLY A 206 -3.57 25.02 -11.33
C GLY A 206 -3.41 25.87 -10.07
N CYS A 207 -4.36 26.79 -9.84
CA CYS A 207 -4.33 27.66 -8.66
C CYS A 207 -4.59 26.93 -7.34
N ASP A 208 -5.47 25.91 -7.34
CA ASP A 208 -5.93 25.20 -6.14
C ASP A 208 -5.76 23.66 -6.22
N GLU A 209 -5.28 23.17 -7.37
CA GLU A 209 -5.23 21.74 -7.67
C GLU A 209 -4.05 21.42 -8.59
N ILE A 210 -3.39 20.29 -8.32
CA ILE A 210 -2.45 19.65 -9.25
C ILE A 210 -3.16 18.46 -9.87
N THR A 211 -3.04 18.32 -11.19
CA THR A 211 -3.60 17.21 -11.95
C THR A 211 -2.51 16.47 -12.70
N LEU A 212 -2.48 15.15 -12.54
CA LEU A 212 -1.64 14.22 -13.29
C LEU A 212 -2.49 13.62 -14.41
N VAL A 213 -2.05 13.76 -15.66
CA VAL A 213 -2.81 13.31 -16.84
C VAL A 213 -1.92 12.45 -17.73
N GLN A 214 -2.44 11.32 -18.19
CA GLN A 214 -1.80 10.54 -19.22
C GLN A 214 -1.84 11.26 -20.57
N THR A 215 -0.72 11.35 -21.28
CA THR A 215 -0.66 12.09 -22.55
C THR A 215 -0.97 11.20 -23.76
N ASN A 216 -0.62 9.91 -23.69
CA ASN A 216 -0.81 8.95 -24.75
C ASN A 216 -2.11 8.16 -24.56
N ASN A 217 -3.18 8.68 -25.15
CA ASN A 217 -4.50 8.04 -25.14
C ASN A 217 -4.57 6.70 -25.90
N LYS A 218 -3.49 6.27 -26.58
CA LYS A 218 -3.40 4.95 -27.21
C LYS A 218 -2.90 3.86 -26.26
N ARG A 219 -2.29 4.24 -25.12
CA ARG A 219 -1.84 3.30 -24.09
C ARG A 219 -2.96 3.03 -23.07
N PRO A 220 -2.93 1.87 -22.40
CA PRO A 220 -3.79 1.62 -21.24
C PRO A 220 -3.66 2.73 -20.18
N ALA A 221 -4.73 2.96 -19.43
CA ALA A 221 -4.94 4.20 -18.69
C ALA A 221 -4.25 4.27 -17.32
N ARG A 222 -2.92 4.29 -17.21
CA ARG A 222 -2.04 4.31 -16.01
C ARG A 222 -2.59 4.79 -14.64
N TYR A 223 -2.06 4.18 -13.57
CA TYR A 223 -2.41 4.45 -12.16
C TYR A 223 -1.57 5.58 -11.53
N TRP A 224 -1.95 6.83 -11.80
CA TRP A 224 -1.21 8.01 -11.30
C TRP A 224 -1.38 8.31 -9.80
N GLN A 225 -2.37 7.68 -9.14
CA GLN A 225 -2.56 7.85 -7.70
C GLN A 225 -1.38 7.26 -6.90
N GLY A 226 -0.78 6.16 -7.36
CA GLY A 226 0.43 5.59 -6.75
C GLY A 226 1.62 6.55 -6.81
N ILE A 227 1.83 7.19 -7.97
CA ILE A 227 2.86 8.23 -8.14
C ILE A 227 2.62 9.40 -7.19
N LYS A 228 1.36 9.83 -7.02
CA LYS A 228 1.01 10.86 -6.05
C LYS A 228 1.37 10.45 -4.62
N GLN A 229 1.04 9.22 -4.22
CA GLN A 229 1.36 8.68 -2.90
C GLN A 229 2.88 8.67 -2.68
N MET A 230 3.66 8.10 -3.60
CA MET A 230 5.12 8.05 -3.49
C MET A 230 5.75 9.45 -3.36
N VAL A 231 5.30 10.44 -4.14
CA VAL A 231 5.77 11.83 -3.99
C VAL A 231 5.42 12.41 -2.62
N SER A 232 4.23 12.09 -2.10
CA SER A 232 3.79 12.49 -0.75
C SER A 232 4.69 11.91 0.34
N HIS A 233 5.01 10.63 0.25
CA HIS A 233 5.92 9.95 1.18
C HIS A 233 7.34 10.45 1.05
N TYR A 234 7.83 10.69 -0.17
CA TYR A 234 9.15 11.27 -0.41
C TYR A 234 9.30 12.62 0.30
N LEU A 235 8.33 13.51 0.16
CA LEU A 235 8.33 14.80 0.87
C LEU A 235 8.25 14.62 2.39
N GLY A 236 7.44 13.68 2.88
CA GLY A 236 7.35 13.37 4.30
C GLY A 236 8.66 12.82 4.88
N MET A 237 9.35 11.96 4.13
CA MET A 237 10.60 11.33 4.53
C MET A 237 11.75 12.33 4.66
N LYS A 238 11.72 13.44 3.92
CA LYS A 238 12.66 14.56 4.11
C LYS A 238 12.61 15.18 5.50
N ASN A 239 11.47 15.10 6.17
CA ASN A 239 11.27 15.60 7.53
C ASN A 239 11.28 14.48 8.57
N CYS A 240 11.59 13.24 8.16
CA CYS A 240 11.60 12.10 9.05
C CYS A 240 12.68 12.28 10.13
N LYS A 241 12.32 11.96 11.37
CA LYS A 241 13.25 11.99 12.52
C LYS A 241 13.84 10.63 12.82
N ASP A 242 13.79 9.72 11.85
CA ASP A 242 14.39 8.43 12.01
C ASP A 242 15.92 8.57 11.98
N GLU A 243 16.58 8.05 13.01
CA GLU A 243 18.03 8.17 13.24
C GLU A 243 18.78 6.88 12.85
N ARG A 244 18.12 5.89 12.22
CA ARG A 244 18.80 4.68 11.72
C ARG A 244 19.85 5.05 10.67
N GLU A 245 20.90 4.23 10.61
CA GLU A 245 22.01 4.41 9.67
C GLU A 245 21.58 4.21 8.21
N LEU A 246 20.60 3.34 7.97
CA LEU A 246 20.06 3.05 6.65
C LEU A 246 18.54 3.25 6.67
N ILE A 247 18.04 4.09 5.76
CA ILE A 247 16.61 4.35 5.64
C ILE A 247 16.22 4.18 4.18
N TYR A 248 15.23 3.32 3.93
CA TYR A 248 14.64 3.13 2.61
C TYR A 248 13.17 3.49 2.61
N LEU A 249 12.73 4.12 1.52
CA LEU A 249 11.32 4.30 1.16
C LEU A 249 11.06 3.45 -0.10
N GLY A 250 10.06 2.58 -0.08
CA GLY A 250 9.73 1.73 -1.22
C GLY A 250 8.25 1.44 -1.34
N GLU A 251 7.90 0.64 -2.34
CA GLU A 251 6.56 0.09 -2.50
C GLU A 251 6.63 -1.43 -2.52
N ILE A 252 5.55 -2.05 -2.04
CA ILE A 252 5.30 -3.47 -2.20
C ILE A 252 3.98 -3.69 -2.93
N LEU A 253 4.04 -4.43 -4.04
CA LEU A 253 2.90 -4.71 -4.90
C LEU A 253 2.55 -6.19 -4.89
N TYR A 254 1.26 -6.50 -4.94
CA TYR A 254 0.83 -7.87 -5.24
C TYR A 254 0.92 -8.11 -6.74
N ASP A 255 1.70 -9.09 -7.19
CA ASP A 255 1.86 -9.37 -8.63
C ASP A 255 0.74 -10.28 -9.16
N PHE A 256 -0.21 -9.72 -9.90
CA PHE A 256 -1.29 -10.50 -10.50
C PHE A 256 -0.92 -11.17 -11.85
N ARG A 257 0.27 -10.96 -12.41
CA ARG A 257 0.65 -11.54 -13.72
C ARG A 257 0.49 -13.07 -13.78
N PRO A 258 0.80 -13.85 -12.73
CA PRO A 258 0.57 -15.30 -12.75
C PRO A 258 -0.90 -15.69 -12.89
N ALA A 259 -1.82 -14.86 -12.36
CA ALA A 259 -3.24 -15.16 -12.28
C ALA A 259 -4.07 -14.56 -13.43
N ILE A 260 -3.53 -13.57 -14.16
CA ILE A 260 -4.25 -12.87 -15.22
C ILE A 260 -3.61 -13.17 -16.58
N TYR A 261 -4.34 -13.90 -17.44
CA TYR A 261 -4.06 -13.87 -18.87
C TYR A 261 -4.66 -12.59 -19.48
N LYS A 262 -3.88 -11.52 -19.57
CA LYS A 262 -4.26 -10.28 -20.26
C LYS A 262 -3.20 -9.81 -21.25
N PRO A 263 -3.62 -9.08 -22.31
CA PRO A 263 -2.70 -8.52 -23.28
C PRO A 263 -1.83 -7.37 -22.74
N ASN A 264 -2.16 -6.80 -21.58
CA ASN A 264 -1.47 -5.64 -21.00
C ASN A 264 -0.82 -6.02 -19.66
N ASP A 265 0.48 -5.77 -19.53
CA ASP A 265 1.24 -5.95 -18.30
C ASP A 265 1.11 -4.72 -17.39
N PHE A 266 0.02 -4.66 -16.61
CA PHE A 266 -0.22 -3.54 -15.69
C PHE A 266 0.85 -3.42 -14.59
N PHE A 267 1.44 -4.55 -14.18
CA PHE A 267 2.50 -4.56 -13.17
C PHE A 267 3.77 -3.95 -13.76
N GLY A 268 4.21 -4.46 -14.93
CA GLY A 268 5.39 -3.93 -15.64
C GLY A 268 5.23 -2.46 -15.99
N ASP A 269 4.05 -2.05 -16.48
CA ASP A 269 3.75 -0.65 -16.76
C ASP A 269 3.91 0.24 -15.52
N TYR A 270 3.46 -0.21 -14.35
CA TYR A 270 3.59 0.56 -13.11
C TYR A 270 5.03 0.57 -12.59
N GLU A 271 5.72 -0.57 -12.66
CA GLU A 271 7.13 -0.70 -12.28
C GLU A 271 8.02 0.25 -13.10
N ASP A 272 7.80 0.34 -14.41
CA ASP A 272 8.54 1.23 -15.29
C ASP A 272 8.34 2.71 -14.94
N ILE A 273 7.11 3.11 -14.62
CA ILE A 273 6.81 4.49 -14.20
C ILE A 273 7.43 4.79 -12.84
N HIS A 274 7.37 3.86 -11.89
CA HIS A 274 8.01 4.01 -10.59
C HIS A 274 9.51 4.22 -10.73
N LYS A 275 10.19 3.41 -11.56
CA LYS A 275 11.62 3.59 -11.87
C LYS A 275 11.92 4.97 -12.43
N GLN A 276 11.10 5.47 -13.37
CA GLN A 276 11.24 6.82 -13.91
C GLN A 276 11.00 7.91 -12.85
N LEU A 277 10.03 7.73 -11.96
CA LEU A 277 9.80 8.64 -10.85
C LEU A 277 11.03 8.71 -9.95
N VAL A 278 11.61 7.56 -9.56
CA VAL A 278 12.80 7.51 -8.71
C VAL A 278 13.97 8.22 -9.40
N ASP A 279 14.23 7.93 -10.67
CA ASP A 279 15.29 8.59 -11.44
C ASP A 279 15.07 10.11 -11.52
N ALA A 280 13.83 10.55 -11.75
CA ALA A 280 13.48 11.96 -11.78
C ALA A 280 13.64 12.64 -10.41
N LEU A 281 13.29 11.95 -9.32
CA LEU A 281 13.46 12.45 -7.95
C LEU A 281 14.95 12.61 -7.59
N GLU A 282 15.78 11.63 -7.97
CA GLU A 282 17.24 11.71 -7.79
C GLU A 282 17.85 12.85 -8.61
N GLU A 283 17.37 13.07 -9.85
CA GLU A 283 17.87 14.14 -10.72
C GLU A 283 17.54 15.55 -10.20
N ILE A 284 16.33 15.76 -9.66
CA ILE A 284 15.90 17.08 -9.17
C ILE A 284 16.42 17.40 -7.77
N GLU A 285 17.02 16.42 -7.10
CA GLU A 285 17.51 16.57 -5.74
C GLU A 285 18.86 17.28 -5.73
N SER A 286 18.95 18.37 -4.96
CA SER A 286 20.16 19.19 -4.90
C SER A 286 21.01 18.92 -3.67
N GLN A 287 20.47 18.19 -2.68
CA GLN A 287 21.16 17.89 -1.43
C GLN A 287 21.19 16.37 -1.16
N PRO A 288 22.28 15.86 -0.57
CA PRO A 288 22.30 14.47 -0.12
C PRO A 288 21.13 14.18 0.81
N GLN A 289 20.36 13.13 0.51
CA GLN A 289 19.27 12.67 1.35
C GLN A 289 19.78 11.74 2.45
N THR A 290 19.09 11.72 3.58
CA THR A 290 19.34 10.77 4.69
C THR A 290 18.67 9.40 4.45
N PHE A 291 17.88 9.29 3.40
CA PHE A 291 17.18 8.06 2.99
C PHE A 291 17.34 7.83 1.48
N LYS A 292 17.08 6.60 1.03
CA LYS A 292 17.04 6.24 -0.38
C LYS A 292 15.64 5.78 -0.78
N VAL A 293 15.16 6.20 -1.95
CA VAL A 293 13.96 5.60 -2.55
C VAL A 293 14.37 4.32 -3.29
N GLY A 294 13.72 3.20 -2.98
CA GLY A 294 13.94 1.93 -3.64
C GLY A 294 13.49 2.00 -5.09
N LYS A 295 14.40 1.73 -6.04
CA LYS A 295 14.11 1.80 -7.47
C LYS A 295 13.33 0.58 -7.94
N ASN A 296 13.62 -0.58 -7.35
CA ASN A 296 12.92 -1.82 -7.63
C ASN A 296 11.72 -1.96 -6.69
N ILE A 297 10.54 -2.22 -7.26
CA ILE A 297 9.33 -2.52 -6.50
C ILE A 297 9.47 -3.92 -5.87
N LEU A 298 9.13 -4.04 -4.60
CA LEU A 298 9.02 -5.34 -3.94
C LEU A 298 7.70 -6.01 -4.34
N THR A 299 7.67 -7.34 -4.36
CA THR A 299 6.42 -8.09 -4.51
C THR A 299 6.07 -8.83 -3.23
N TYR A 300 4.78 -8.92 -2.90
CA TYR A 300 4.33 -9.77 -1.80
C TYR A 300 4.80 -11.21 -2.00
N GLN A 301 4.63 -11.75 -3.20
CA GLN A 301 5.07 -13.10 -3.56
C GLN A 301 6.59 -13.28 -3.38
N GLY A 302 7.40 -12.28 -3.75
CA GLY A 302 8.85 -12.34 -3.59
C GLY A 302 9.30 -12.27 -2.14
N VAL A 303 8.71 -11.34 -1.37
CA VAL A 303 9.09 -11.08 0.03
C VAL A 303 8.64 -12.22 0.95
N PHE A 304 7.44 -12.76 0.75
CA PHE A 304 6.81 -13.69 1.69
C PHE A 304 6.95 -15.17 1.32
N ARG A 305 7.55 -15.49 0.18
CA ARG A 305 7.75 -16.87 -0.31
C ARG A 305 8.19 -17.85 0.77
N ASN A 306 9.18 -17.46 1.57
CA ASN A 306 9.79 -18.32 2.60
C ASN A 306 9.48 -17.86 4.05
N TYR A 307 8.60 -16.89 4.23
CA TYR A 307 8.30 -16.31 5.55
C TYR A 307 7.16 -17.05 6.25
N ASN A 308 7.20 -17.25 7.56
CA ASN A 308 6.14 -17.99 8.24
C ASN A 308 4.86 -17.13 8.40
N LEU A 309 3.97 -17.23 7.42
CA LEU A 309 2.61 -16.65 7.40
C LEU A 309 1.57 -17.68 7.87
N ASP A 310 0.42 -17.21 8.35
CA ASP A 310 -0.73 -18.07 8.60
C ASP A 310 -1.17 -18.82 7.33
N GLU A 311 -1.52 -20.09 7.48
CA GLU A 311 -1.84 -21.00 6.38
C GLU A 311 -2.94 -20.44 5.47
N ARG A 312 -3.98 -19.83 6.05
CA ARG A 312 -5.10 -19.27 5.28
C ARG A 312 -4.71 -17.99 4.54
N VAL A 313 -3.76 -17.21 5.06
CA VAL A 313 -3.24 -16.03 4.32
C VAL A 313 -2.49 -16.52 3.09
N ARG A 314 -1.65 -17.55 3.24
CA ARG A 314 -0.96 -18.18 2.11
C ARG A 314 -1.93 -18.76 1.08
N GLU A 315 -2.96 -19.47 1.52
CA GLU A 315 -3.95 -20.06 0.61
C GLU A 315 -4.80 -19.00 -0.13
N LEU A 316 -5.22 -17.94 0.56
CA LEU A 316 -6.09 -16.90 -0.03
C LEU A 316 -5.32 -15.93 -0.95
N TYR A 317 -4.04 -15.69 -0.68
CA TYR A 317 -3.23 -14.74 -1.43
C TYR A 317 -2.10 -15.39 -2.26
N ASP A 318 -1.98 -16.72 -2.28
CA ASP A 318 -0.94 -17.43 -3.03
C ASP A 318 0.47 -16.88 -2.75
N LEU A 319 0.79 -16.77 -1.46
CA LEU A 319 2.06 -16.24 -0.92
C LEU A 319 2.94 -17.34 -0.32
#